data_AF-A0A1G8BRE5-F1
#
_entry.id   AF-A0A1G8BRE5-F1
#
_cell.length_a   1.000
_cell.length_b   1.000
_cell.length_c   1.000
_cell.angle_alpha   90.00
_cell.angle_beta   90.00
_cell.angle_gamma   90.00
#
_symmetry.space_group_name_H-M   'P 1'
#
loop_
_entity.id
_entity.type
_entity.pdbx_description
1 polymer ?
#
loop_
_entity_poly.entity_id
_entity_poly.type
_entity_poly.pdbx_seq_one_letter_code
_entity_poly.pdbx_strand_id
1 'polypeptide(L)'
;MTAFAPVYALHVLAALIWVGGMFFAWMILRPAAVAALQAPARLTLWSEVFPRFFVWVWAAIVVLPVSGIGMLHLSFNGMAGAPRYVQVMMGLYVAMLALFLRVQALQLPELRRAVAAEDWQAGGAALGRIRRTVGGNLLLGLVLVGFVAMRPHW
;
A
#
# COMPACT_ATOMS: atom_id res chain seq x y z
N MET A 1 8.32 26.36 -13.93
CA MET A 1 7.93 24.92 -13.90
C MET A 1 6.47 24.84 -14.31
N THR A 2 6.07 23.92 -15.18
CA THR A 2 4.65 23.72 -15.49
C THR A 2 3.91 23.21 -14.24
N ALA A 3 2.62 23.53 -14.09
CA ALA A 3 1.81 23.07 -12.95
C ALA A 3 1.78 21.53 -12.83
N PHE A 4 2.02 20.82 -13.94
CA PHE A 4 2.13 19.37 -14.00
C PHE A 4 3.29 18.80 -13.16
N ALA A 5 4.48 19.40 -13.23
CA ALA A 5 5.69 18.86 -12.60
C ALA A 5 5.58 18.63 -11.08
N PRO A 6 5.12 19.59 -10.26
CA PRO A 6 4.95 19.37 -8.82
C PRO A 6 3.84 18.36 -8.51
N VAL A 7 2.77 18.31 -9.29
CA VAL A 7 1.68 17.33 -9.11
C VAL A 7 2.17 15.92 -9.40
N TYR A 8 2.94 15.74 -10.47
CA TYR A 8 3.57 14.47 -10.81
C TYR A 8 4.54 14.01 -9.72
N ALA A 9 5.39 14.91 -9.22
CA ALA A 9 6.33 14.59 -8.14
C ALA A 9 5.57 14.12 -6.88
N LEU A 10 4.50 14.82 -6.48
CA LEU A 10 3.66 14.43 -5.35
C LEU A 10 3.01 13.06 -5.57
N HIS A 11 2.51 12.79 -6.78
CA HIS A 11 1.91 11.50 -7.13
C HIS A 11 2.91 10.35 -6.97
N VAL A 12 4.12 10.52 -7.52
CA VAL A 12 5.20 9.53 -7.43
C VAL A 12 5.65 9.32 -5.99
N LEU A 13 5.79 10.39 -5.19
CA LEU A 13 6.13 10.27 -3.77
C LEU A 13 5.07 9.50 -2.98
N ALA A 14 3.78 9.73 -3.24
CA ALA A 14 2.71 8.97 -2.59
C ALA A 14 2.78 7.48 -2.96
N ALA A 15 3.02 7.15 -4.23
CA ALA A 15 3.22 5.77 -4.67
C ALA A 15 4.45 5.12 -4.01
N LEU A 16 5.56 5.86 -3.93
CA LEU A 16 6.81 5.42 -3.32
C LEU A 16 6.63 5.13 -1.83
N ILE A 17 5.97 6.02 -1.08
CA ILE A 17 5.74 5.85 0.36
C ILE A 17 4.90 4.59 0.61
N TRP A 18 3.85 4.38 -0.17
CA TRP A 18 2.97 3.22 0.02
C TRP A 18 3.66 1.91 -0.41
N VAL A 19 4.12 1.81 -1.66
CA VAL A 19 4.73 0.57 -2.19
C VAL A 19 6.07 0.29 -1.53
N GLY A 20 6.91 1.31 -1.36
CA GLY A 20 8.20 1.20 -0.67
C GLY A 20 8.05 0.85 0.81
N GLY A 21 7.05 1.41 1.51
CA GLY A 21 6.75 1.04 2.89
C GLY A 21 6.31 -0.42 3.02
N MET A 22 5.47 -0.92 2.10
CA MET A 22 5.12 -2.34 2.05
C MET A 22 6.34 -3.23 1.76
N PHE A 23 7.20 -2.81 0.82
CA PHE A 23 8.46 -3.51 0.52
C PHE A 23 9.35 -3.61 1.76
N PHE A 24 9.60 -2.49 2.45
CA PHE A 24 10.38 -2.45 3.67
C PHE A 24 9.78 -3.37 4.75
N ALA A 25 8.48 -3.26 5.00
CA ALA A 25 7.78 -4.08 5.98
C ALA A 25 7.95 -5.58 5.69
N TRP A 26 7.83 -5.97 4.41
CA TRP A 26 7.87 -7.37 3.99
C TRP A 26 9.27 -7.97 3.93
N MET A 27 10.18 -7.28 3.25
CA MET A 27 11.50 -7.79 2.89
C MET A 27 12.54 -7.55 3.96
N ILE A 28 12.38 -6.49 4.76
CA ILE A 28 13.41 -6.02 5.69
C ILE A 28 12.96 -6.20 7.13
N LEU A 29 11.87 -5.53 7.52
CA LEU A 29 11.41 -5.51 8.91
C LEU A 29 10.98 -6.89 9.38
N ARG A 30 10.26 -7.66 8.55
CA ARG A 30 9.80 -9.00 8.95
C ARG A 30 10.96 -9.96 9.24
N PRO A 31 11.93 -10.20 8.34
CA PRO A 31 13.05 -11.08 8.65
C PRO A 31 13.83 -10.62 9.88
N ALA A 32 14.08 -9.31 10.00
CA ALA A 32 14.75 -8.75 11.17
C ALA A 32 13.97 -9.03 12.48
N ALA A 33 12.65 -8.83 12.49
CA ALA A 33 11.81 -9.10 13.65
C ALA A 33 11.73 -10.61 14.00
N VAL A 34 11.84 -11.50 13.01
CA VAL A 34 11.89 -12.95 13.26
C VAL A 34 13.24 -13.36 13.87
N ALA A 35 14.33 -12.75 13.43
CA ALA A 35 15.67 -13.04 13.93
C ALA A 35 15.93 -12.45 15.32
N ALA A 36 15.42 -11.25 15.60
CA ALA A 36 15.74 -10.49 16.81
C ALA A 36 14.73 -10.64 17.94
N LEU A 37 13.47 -11.00 17.66
CA LEU A 37 12.38 -10.98 18.65
C LEU A 37 11.70 -12.34 18.81
N GLN A 38 11.34 -12.64 20.06
CA GLN A 38 10.45 -13.75 20.38
C GLN A 38 9.02 -13.50 19.88
N ALA A 39 8.19 -14.56 19.83
CA ALA A 39 6.87 -14.50 19.22
C ALA A 39 5.94 -13.42 19.83
N PRO A 40 5.82 -13.25 21.16
CA PRO A 40 4.97 -12.20 21.74
C PRO A 40 5.45 -10.79 21.38
N ALA A 41 6.74 -10.51 21.58
CA ALA A 41 7.33 -9.21 21.26
C ALA A 41 7.19 -8.84 19.78
N ARG A 42 7.30 -9.83 18.87
CA ARG A 42 7.06 -9.64 17.45
C ARG A 42 5.61 -9.26 17.15
N LEU A 43 4.64 -9.89 17.79
CA LEU A 43 3.21 -9.58 17.59
C LEU A 43 2.89 -8.16 18.09
N THR A 44 3.43 -7.78 19.26
CA THR A 44 3.30 -6.42 19.80
C THR A 44 3.97 -5.37 18.90
N LEU A 45 5.15 -5.67 18.32
CA LEU A 45 5.78 -4.79 17.35
C LEU A 45 4.84 -4.55 16.15
N TRP A 46 4.26 -5.61 15.58
CA TRP A 46 3.37 -5.46 14.42
C TRP A 46 2.07 -4.75 14.75
N SER A 47 1.49 -4.96 15.94
CA SER A 47 0.28 -4.21 16.37
C SER A 47 0.52 -2.71 16.47
N GLU A 48 1.77 -2.31 16.70
CA GLU A 48 2.20 -0.92 16.79
C GLU A 48 2.64 -0.34 15.43
N VAL A 49 3.30 -1.13 14.59
CA VAL A 49 3.77 -0.68 13.27
C VAL A 49 2.60 -0.41 12.33
N PHE A 50 1.59 -1.29 12.27
CA PHE A 50 0.50 -1.16 11.29
C PHE A 50 -0.29 0.16 11.43
N PRO A 51 -0.78 0.57 12.62
CA PRO A 51 -1.51 1.83 12.75
C PRO A 51 -0.70 3.04 12.29
N ARG A 52 0.59 3.12 12.65
CA ARG A 52 1.48 4.22 12.26
C ARG A 52 1.68 4.26 10.75
N PHE A 53 1.92 3.11 10.12
CA PHE A 53 2.07 3.04 8.68
C PHE A 53 0.75 3.36 7.94
N PHE A 54 -0.39 2.94 8.48
CA PHE A 54 -1.69 3.13 7.82
C PHE A 54 -2.14 4.58 7.75
N VAL A 55 -1.66 5.47 8.64
CA VAL A 55 -1.84 6.93 8.50
C VAL A 55 -1.23 7.42 7.18
N TRP A 56 -0.01 6.99 6.87
CA TRP A 56 0.65 7.33 5.61
C TRP A 56 -0.01 6.70 4.39
N VAL A 57 -0.53 5.47 4.53
CA VAL A 57 -1.29 4.81 3.46
C VAL A 57 -2.59 5.56 3.18
N TRP A 58 -3.31 6.03 4.20
CA TRP A 58 -4.49 6.87 4.01
C TRP A 58 -4.17 8.17 3.27
N ALA A 59 -3.07 8.83 3.63
CA ALA A 59 -2.60 10.01 2.90
C ALA A 59 -2.33 9.66 1.42
N ALA A 60 -1.63 8.56 1.14
CA ALA A 60 -1.38 8.11 -0.22
C ALA A 60 -2.67 7.76 -0.99
N ILE A 61 -3.65 7.13 -0.33
CA ILE A 61 -4.96 6.79 -0.90
C ILE A 61 -5.69 8.04 -1.36
N VAL A 62 -5.59 9.16 -0.66
CA VAL A 62 -6.22 10.43 -1.09
C VAL A 62 -5.37 11.14 -2.15
N VAL A 63 -4.06 11.22 -1.94
CA VAL A 63 -3.15 11.98 -2.81
C VAL A 63 -3.10 11.39 -4.22
N LEU A 64 -3.03 10.06 -4.37
CA LEU A 64 -2.93 9.39 -5.66
C LEU A 64 -4.08 9.71 -6.63
N PRO A 65 -5.36 9.56 -6.28
CA PRO A 65 -6.47 9.89 -7.18
C PRO A 65 -6.58 11.39 -7.42
N VAL A 66 -6.40 12.24 -6.39
CA VAL A 66 -6.47 13.70 -6.57
C VAL A 66 -5.41 14.20 -7.54
N SER A 67 -4.15 13.78 -7.35
CA SER A 67 -3.05 14.14 -8.25
C SER A 67 -3.18 13.47 -9.63
N GLY A 68 -3.66 12.23 -9.69
CA GLY A 68 -3.89 11.50 -10.94
C GLY A 68 -4.95 12.17 -11.83
N ILE A 69 -6.10 12.51 -11.26
CA ILE A 69 -7.17 13.25 -11.94
C ILE A 69 -6.68 14.66 -12.33
N GLY A 70 -5.95 15.34 -11.44
CA GLY A 70 -5.34 16.63 -11.76
C GLY A 70 -4.43 16.57 -12.99
N MET A 71 -3.55 15.57 -13.07
CA MET A 71 -2.69 15.36 -14.25
C MET A 71 -3.49 15.02 -15.52
N LEU A 72 -4.59 14.27 -15.41
CA LEU A 72 -5.48 13.98 -16.55
C LEU A 72 -6.08 15.24 -17.17
N HIS A 73 -6.54 16.17 -16.34
CA HIS A 73 -7.08 17.44 -16.83
C HIS A 73 -6.01 18.39 -17.38
N LEU A 74 -4.80 18.37 -16.80
CA LEU A 74 -3.70 19.24 -17.23
C LEU A 74 -3.02 18.78 -18.53
N SER A 75 -3.04 17.49 -18.87
CA SER A 75 -2.23 16.94 -19.97
C SER A 75 -2.99 16.19 -21.04
N PHE A 76 -4.17 15.65 -20.75
CA PHE A 76 -4.87 14.74 -21.67
C PHE A 76 -6.24 15.26 -22.11
N ASN A 77 -6.58 16.52 -21.78
CA ASN A 77 -7.92 17.08 -21.99
C ASN A 77 -9.05 16.18 -21.40
N GLY A 78 -8.76 15.53 -20.27
CA GLY A 78 -9.65 14.60 -19.58
C GLY A 78 -9.43 13.12 -19.92
N MET A 79 -10.36 12.26 -19.47
CA MET A 79 -10.30 10.79 -19.64
C MET A 79 -10.32 10.33 -21.10
N ALA A 80 -10.92 11.11 -22.00
CA ALA A 80 -11.05 10.77 -23.41
C ALA A 80 -9.71 10.80 -24.18
N GLY A 81 -8.75 11.62 -23.74
CA GLY A 81 -7.41 11.66 -24.32
C GLY A 81 -6.37 10.85 -23.54
N ALA A 82 -6.78 10.16 -22.47
CA ALA A 82 -5.87 9.39 -21.63
C ALA A 82 -5.47 8.06 -22.31
N PRO A 83 -4.18 7.69 -22.33
CA PRO A 83 -3.74 6.38 -22.80
C PRO A 83 -4.42 5.23 -22.03
N ARG A 84 -4.64 4.09 -22.69
CA ARG A 84 -5.33 2.93 -22.11
C ARG A 84 -4.65 2.41 -20.85
N TYR A 85 -3.32 2.50 -20.77
CA TYR A 85 -2.56 2.08 -19.59
C TYR A 85 -2.94 2.86 -18.31
N VAL A 86 -3.46 4.09 -18.43
CA VAL A 86 -3.94 4.88 -17.29
C VAL A 86 -5.19 4.23 -16.68
N GLN A 87 -6.09 3.72 -17.51
CA GLN A 87 -7.28 3.00 -17.03
C GLN A 87 -6.89 1.73 -16.27
N VAL A 88 -5.87 1.00 -16.78
CA VAL A 88 -5.30 -0.16 -16.10
C VAL A 88 -4.68 0.24 -14.75
N MET A 89 -3.92 1.34 -14.71
CA MET A 89 -3.34 1.88 -13.48
C MET A 89 -4.43 2.21 -12.44
N MET A 90 -5.54 2.82 -12.85
CA MET A 90 -6.68 3.11 -11.98
C MET A 90 -7.33 1.82 -11.45
N GLY A 91 -7.54 0.82 -12.32
CA GLY A 91 -8.07 -0.47 -11.93
C GLY A 91 -7.20 -1.20 -10.91
N LEU A 92 -5.88 -1.21 -11.12
CA LEU A 92 -4.92 -1.79 -10.18
C LEU A 92 -4.91 -1.03 -8.84
N TYR A 93 -4.99 0.30 -8.85
CA TYR A 93 -5.13 1.10 -7.63
C TYR A 93 -6.39 0.71 -6.83
N VAL A 94 -7.54 0.55 -7.49
CA VAL A 94 -8.78 0.11 -6.82
C VAL A 94 -8.62 -1.28 -6.19
N ALA A 95 -7.96 -2.21 -6.89
CA ALA A 95 -7.66 -3.53 -6.34
C ALA A 95 -6.75 -3.44 -5.09
N MET A 96 -5.69 -2.64 -5.14
CA MET A 96 -4.80 -2.40 -4.00
C MET A 96 -5.53 -1.76 -2.81
N LEU A 97 -6.41 -0.79 -3.08
CA LEU A 97 -7.27 -0.16 -2.07
C LEU A 97 -8.18 -1.18 -1.39
N ALA A 98 -8.84 -2.05 -2.17
CA ALA A 98 -9.71 -3.10 -1.62
C ALA A 98 -8.94 -4.05 -0.69
N LEU A 99 -7.71 -4.44 -1.06
CA LEU A 99 -6.84 -5.25 -0.20
C LEU A 99 -6.46 -4.50 1.08
N PHE A 100 -6.13 -3.21 0.99
CA PHE A 100 -5.83 -2.39 2.17
C PHE A 100 -7.03 -2.29 3.10
N LEU A 101 -8.23 -1.98 2.58
CA LEU A 101 -9.46 -1.90 3.37
C LEU A 101 -9.76 -3.22 4.07
N ARG A 102 -9.54 -4.36 3.40
CA ARG A 102 -9.66 -5.69 4.01
C ARG A 102 -8.71 -5.87 5.19
N VAL A 103 -7.44 -5.46 5.06
CA VAL A 103 -6.48 -5.53 6.16
C VAL A 103 -6.93 -4.65 7.32
N GLN A 104 -7.28 -3.40 7.05
CA GLN A 104 -7.61 -2.42 8.07
C GLN A 104 -8.91 -2.72 8.81
N ALA A 105 -9.98 -3.03 8.08
CA ALA A 105 -11.31 -3.20 8.66
C ALA A 105 -11.51 -4.58 9.30
N LEU A 106 -10.91 -5.63 8.73
CA LEU A 106 -11.18 -7.01 9.17
C LEU A 106 -10.00 -7.62 9.92
N GLN A 107 -8.78 -7.50 9.41
CA GLN A 107 -7.66 -8.29 9.91
C GLN A 107 -6.89 -7.60 11.06
N LEU A 108 -6.75 -6.28 11.03
CA LEU A 108 -6.05 -5.52 12.07
C LEU A 108 -6.78 -5.56 13.43
N PRO A 109 -8.12 -5.43 13.52
CA PRO A 109 -8.83 -5.55 14.79
C PRO A 109 -8.68 -6.94 15.40
N GLU A 110 -8.69 -8.00 14.58
CA GLU A 110 -8.45 -9.38 15.05
C GLU A 110 -7.07 -9.53 15.69
N LEU A 111 -6.02 -9.02 15.04
CA LEU A 111 -4.66 -9.04 15.60
C LEU A 111 -4.59 -8.29 16.93
N ARG A 112 -5.17 -7.08 17.01
CA ARG A 112 -5.12 -6.26 18.22
C ARG A 112 -5.87 -6.90 19.38
N ARG A 113 -7.02 -7.53 19.13
CA ARG A 113 -7.77 -8.27 20.16
C ARG A 113 -6.96 -9.46 20.68
N ALA A 114 -6.33 -10.23 19.79
CA ALA A 114 -5.51 -11.37 20.20
C ALA A 114 -4.30 -10.95 21.02
N VAL A 115 -3.61 -9.88 20.63
CA VAL A 115 -2.47 -9.32 21.40
C VAL A 115 -2.93 -8.80 22.77
N ALA A 116 -4.05 -8.09 22.83
CA ALA A 116 -4.59 -7.57 24.10
C ALA A 116 -5.05 -8.68 25.06
N ALA A 117 -5.49 -9.82 24.53
CA ALA A 117 -5.86 -11.01 25.30
C ALA A 117 -4.67 -11.96 25.58
N GLU A 118 -3.46 -11.59 25.15
CA GLU A 118 -2.26 -12.45 25.20
C GLU A 118 -2.43 -13.83 24.52
N ASP A 119 -3.37 -13.93 23.58
CA ASP A 119 -3.58 -15.12 22.76
C ASP A 119 -2.60 -15.12 21.58
N TRP A 120 -1.38 -15.58 21.86
CA TRP A 120 -0.29 -15.60 20.89
C TRP A 120 -0.54 -16.55 19.71
N GLN A 121 -1.33 -17.59 19.91
CA GLN A 121 -1.68 -18.54 18.85
C GLN A 121 -2.64 -17.89 17.84
N ALA A 122 -3.72 -17.27 18.32
CA ALA A 122 -4.64 -16.51 17.48
C ALA A 122 -3.94 -15.30 16.84
N GLY A 123 -3.08 -14.61 17.58
CA GLY A 123 -2.29 -13.47 17.08
C GLY A 123 -1.35 -13.85 15.94
N GLY A 124 -0.66 -14.99 16.07
CA GLY A 124 0.17 -15.55 15.00
C GLY A 124 -0.63 -15.87 13.73
N ALA A 125 -1.81 -16.47 13.88
CA ALA A 125 -2.70 -16.77 12.76
C ALA A 125 -3.23 -15.49 12.08
N ALA A 126 -3.64 -14.48 12.86
CA ALA A 126 -4.08 -13.19 12.35
C ALA A 126 -2.97 -12.46 11.59
N LEU A 127 -1.76 -12.39 12.15
CA LEU A 127 -0.60 -11.81 11.47
C LEU A 127 -0.27 -12.57 10.18
N GLY A 128 -0.41 -13.90 10.17
CA GLY A 128 -0.26 -14.72 8.97
C GLY A 128 -1.25 -14.37 7.85
N ARG A 129 -2.51 -14.05 8.20
CA ARG A 129 -3.53 -13.57 7.24
C ARG A 129 -3.19 -12.19 6.71
N ILE A 130 -2.86 -11.24 7.59
CA ILE A 130 -2.43 -9.88 7.20
C ILE A 130 -1.27 -9.96 6.23
N ARG A 131 -0.28 -10.80 6.56
CA ARG A 131 0.88 -11.06 5.72
C ARG A 131 0.43 -11.46 4.31
N ARG A 132 -0.34 -12.52 4.13
CA ARG A 132 -0.76 -12.93 2.77
C ARG A 132 -1.43 -11.80 1.98
N THR A 133 -2.30 -11.01 2.63
CA THR A 133 -2.95 -9.87 1.97
C THR A 133 -1.96 -8.77 1.59
N VAL A 134 -1.06 -8.38 2.50
CA VAL A 134 -0.03 -7.35 2.25
C VAL A 134 0.95 -7.79 1.17
N GLY A 135 1.35 -9.07 1.15
CA GLY A 135 2.23 -9.61 0.11
C GLY A 135 1.60 -9.56 -1.28
N GLY A 136 0.31 -9.91 -1.40
CA GLY A 136 -0.43 -9.73 -2.65
C GLY A 136 -0.55 -8.26 -3.06
N ASN A 137 -0.81 -7.37 -2.10
CA ASN A 137 -0.87 -5.93 -2.35
C ASN A 137 0.47 -5.36 -2.81
N LEU A 138 1.58 -5.79 -2.20
CA LEU A 138 2.94 -5.42 -2.62
C LEU A 138 3.23 -5.89 -4.04
N LEU A 139 2.90 -7.14 -4.39
CA LEU A 139 3.08 -7.64 -5.76
C LEU A 139 2.31 -6.79 -6.78
N LEU A 140 1.03 -6.49 -6.51
CA LEU A 140 0.24 -5.60 -7.35
C LEU A 140 0.88 -4.21 -7.46
N GLY A 141 1.36 -3.64 -6.36
CA GLY A 141 2.04 -2.34 -6.35
C GLY A 141 3.32 -2.32 -7.17
N LEU A 142 4.17 -3.35 -7.07
CA LEU A 142 5.39 -3.47 -7.87
C LEU A 142 5.06 -3.63 -9.35
N VAL A 143 4.07 -4.46 -9.69
CA VAL A 143 3.60 -4.63 -11.07
C VAL A 143 3.05 -3.31 -11.60
N LEU A 144 2.23 -2.58 -10.83
CA LEU A 144 1.67 -1.29 -11.22
C LEU A 144 2.78 -0.28 -11.51
N VAL A 145 3.73 -0.11 -10.59
CA VAL A 145 4.84 0.84 -10.75
C VAL A 145 5.69 0.49 -11.97
N GLY A 146 6.06 -0.78 -12.14
CA GLY A 146 6.83 -1.24 -13.30
C GLY A 146 6.06 -1.06 -14.62
N PHE A 147 4.78 -1.43 -14.63
CA PHE A 147 3.89 -1.30 -15.79
C PHE A 147 3.78 0.16 -16.27
N VAL A 148 3.53 1.09 -15.33
CA VAL A 148 3.44 2.51 -15.65
C VAL A 148 4.78 3.09 -16.08
N ALA A 149 5.89 2.66 -15.47
CA ALA A 149 7.23 3.10 -15.83
C ALA A 149 7.60 2.71 -17.28
N MET A 150 7.12 1.56 -17.77
CA MET A 150 7.34 1.13 -19.16
C MET A 150 6.57 1.96 -20.19
N ARG A 151 5.54 2.73 -19.79
CA ARG A 151 4.70 3.56 -20.68
C ARG A 151 4.28 2.85 -21.98
N PRO A 152 3.53 1.73 -21.88
CA PRO A 152 3.12 0.98 -23.06
C PRO A 152 2.38 1.85 -24.08
N HIS A 153 2.72 1.68 -25.36
CA HIS A 153 2.27 2.55 -26.46
C HIS A 153 0.96 2.13 -27.12
N TRP A 154 0.20 1.19 -26.53
CA TRP A 154 -1.01 0.58 -27.11
C TRP A 154 -2.32 1.01 -26.43
#